data_AF-A0A5J4PE65-F1
#
_entry.id   AF-A0A5J4PE65-F1
#
_cell.length_a   1.000
_cell.length_b   1.000
_cell.length_c   1.000
_cell.angle_alpha   90.00
_cell.angle_beta   90.00
_cell.angle_gamma   90.00
#
_symmetry.space_group_name_H-M   'P 1'
#
loop_
_entity.id
_entity.type
_entity.pdbx_description
1 polymer ?
#
loop_
_entity_poly.entity_id
_entity_poly.type
_entity_poly.pdbx_seq_one_letter_code
_entity_poly.pdbx_strand_id
1 'polypeptide(L)'
;FDALDETRLSEYVNYLRDTKNLRNSTIGKQMGFLGWFLRWSKKKGYNNNNAFETFKPKLKTTQKKVIFLTWEELNKLREYPIPETKKYLERVRDVFLFCCFTGLRYSDVFNLKRSDVKTGHIEVTTVKTADSLIIELNNHSKAILDKYKDIPFANDKVLPVITNQKMNDYLKELAELAEINEPVRETYYKGNERIDVVTPKYTLLGTHVGRRTFICNALSLGIPAQVVM
;
A
#
# COMPACT_ATOMS: atom_id res chain seq x y z
N PHE A 1 1.42 33.32 -16.70
CA PHE A 1 1.91 32.60 -15.51
C PHE A 1 2.43 33.55 -14.43
N ASP A 2 2.62 34.83 -14.75
CA ASP A 2 3.22 35.83 -13.86
C ASP A 2 2.35 36.17 -12.65
N ALA A 3 1.04 35.90 -12.74
CA ALA A 3 0.10 36.04 -11.64
C ALA A 3 0.27 34.99 -10.52
N LEU A 4 1.07 33.93 -10.71
CA LEU A 4 1.37 32.93 -9.67
C LEU A 4 2.54 33.40 -8.80
N ASP A 5 2.38 34.51 -8.10
CA ASP A 5 3.34 35.00 -7.11
C ASP A 5 3.23 34.24 -5.78
N GLU A 6 4.06 34.60 -4.80
CA GLU A 6 4.03 33.96 -3.47
C GLU A 6 2.68 34.14 -2.76
N THR A 7 1.97 35.24 -3.01
CA THR A 7 0.65 35.52 -2.45
C THR A 7 -0.37 34.52 -2.99
N ARG A 8 -0.46 34.34 -4.31
CA ARG A 8 -1.38 33.37 -4.92
C ARG A 8 -1.03 31.93 -4.59
N LEU A 9 0.25 31.60 -4.45
CA LEU A 9 0.67 30.28 -3.98
C LEU A 9 0.24 30.04 -2.53
N SER A 10 0.29 31.07 -1.68
CA SER A 10 -0.23 31.02 -0.31
C SER A 10 -1.74 30.87 -0.27
N GLU A 11 -2.47 31.62 -1.11
CA GLU A 11 -3.93 31.50 -1.27
C GLU A 11 -4.31 30.09 -1.73
N TYR A 12 -3.55 29.50 -2.66
CA TYR A 12 -3.79 28.14 -3.10
C TYR A 12 -3.59 27.12 -1.97
N VAL A 13 -2.54 27.27 -1.16
CA VAL A 13 -2.34 26.43 0.04
C VAL A 13 -3.52 26.59 1.02
N ASN A 14 -3.98 27.82 1.25
CA ASN A 14 -5.14 28.09 2.11
C ASN A 14 -6.41 27.46 1.54
N TYR A 15 -6.66 27.57 0.23
CA TYR A 15 -7.80 26.91 -0.44
C TYR A 15 -7.77 25.38 -0.26
N LEU A 16 -6.60 24.75 -0.46
CA LEU A 16 -6.44 23.31 -0.28
C LEU A 16 -6.69 22.88 1.18
N ARG A 17 -6.32 23.73 2.14
CA ARG A 17 -6.54 23.48 3.56
C ARG A 17 -7.99 23.73 3.98
N ASP A 18 -8.48 24.93 3.75
CA ASP A 18 -9.71 25.45 4.37
C ASP A 18 -10.95 25.08 3.55
N THR A 19 -10.84 25.06 2.22
CA THR A 19 -11.97 24.71 1.33
C THR A 19 -11.99 23.23 0.99
N LYS A 20 -10.83 22.62 0.67
CA LYS A 20 -10.73 21.19 0.33
C LYS A 20 -10.49 20.28 1.53
N ASN A 21 -10.28 20.84 2.72
CA ASN A 21 -10.12 20.10 3.98
C ASN A 21 -9.00 19.04 3.93
N LEU A 22 -7.94 19.30 3.17
CA LEU A 22 -6.85 18.34 2.96
C LEU A 22 -5.86 18.31 4.13
N ARG A 23 -5.28 17.13 4.38
CA ARG A 23 -4.17 16.98 5.33
C ARG A 23 -2.91 17.67 4.81
N ASN A 24 -2.06 18.18 5.69
CA ASN A 24 -0.78 18.82 5.32
C ASN A 24 0.10 17.96 4.41
N SER A 25 0.16 16.65 4.66
CA SER A 25 0.90 15.70 3.82
C SER A 25 0.36 15.61 2.39
N THR A 26 -0.93 15.83 2.20
CA THR A 26 -1.57 15.85 0.87
C THR A 26 -1.33 17.19 0.19
N ILE A 27 -1.45 18.30 0.91
CA ILE A 27 -1.13 19.64 0.40
C ILE A 27 0.32 19.69 -0.09
N GLY A 28 1.28 19.17 0.70
CA GLY A 28 2.68 19.12 0.30
C GLY A 28 2.91 18.36 -1.01
N LYS A 29 2.18 17.26 -1.23
CA LYS A 29 2.22 16.53 -2.52
C LYS A 29 1.65 17.35 -3.67
N GLN A 30 0.52 18.03 -3.47
CA GLN A 30 -0.08 18.91 -4.49
C GLN A 30 0.87 20.05 -4.88
N MET A 31 1.52 20.67 -3.88
CA MET A 31 2.55 21.69 -4.13
C MET A 31 3.76 21.12 -4.87
N GLY A 32 4.16 19.87 -4.57
CA GLY A 32 5.19 19.15 -5.31
C GLY A 32 4.84 18.97 -6.80
N PHE A 33 3.60 18.56 -7.11
CA PHE A 33 3.13 18.43 -8.50
C PHE A 33 3.05 19.77 -9.22
N LEU A 34 2.53 20.81 -8.55
CA LEU A 34 2.50 22.16 -9.11
C LEU A 34 3.92 22.65 -9.42
N GLY A 35 4.85 22.52 -8.47
CA GLY A 35 6.25 22.90 -8.67
C GLY A 35 6.93 22.10 -9.79
N TRP A 36 6.64 20.80 -9.92
CA TRP A 36 7.09 20.00 -11.07
C TRP A 36 6.58 20.55 -12.40
N PHE A 37 5.29 20.84 -12.50
CA PHE A 37 4.67 21.37 -13.72
C PHE A 37 5.24 22.74 -14.10
N LEU A 38 5.39 23.65 -13.13
CA LEU A 38 5.92 24.99 -13.36
C LEU A 38 7.39 24.96 -13.80
N ARG A 39 8.22 24.08 -13.22
CA ARG A 39 9.59 23.83 -13.69
C ARG A 39 9.63 23.34 -15.13
N TRP A 40 8.77 22.39 -15.47
CA TRP A 40 8.67 21.89 -16.85
C TRP A 40 8.25 22.99 -17.82
N SER A 41 7.25 23.80 -17.45
CA SER A 41 6.73 24.91 -18.26
C SER A 41 7.79 26.00 -18.49
N LYS A 42 8.57 26.34 -17.45
CA LYS A 42 9.70 27.26 -17.54
C LYS A 42 10.80 26.74 -18.45
N LYS A 43 11.16 25.45 -18.33
CA LYS A 43 12.16 24.80 -19.19
C LYS A 43 11.75 24.81 -20.68
N LYS A 44 10.44 24.86 -20.97
CA LYS A 44 9.91 24.97 -22.34
C LYS A 44 9.75 26.42 -22.84
N GLY A 45 10.06 27.41 -22.00
CA GLY A 45 9.92 28.83 -22.35
C GLY A 45 8.49 29.36 -22.31
N TYR A 46 7.54 28.62 -21.74
CA TYR A 46 6.14 29.06 -21.63
C TYR A 46 5.92 30.09 -20.51
N ASN A 47 6.86 30.20 -19.57
CA ASN A 47 6.87 31.23 -18.55
C ASN A 47 8.27 31.45 -17.97
N ASN A 48 8.46 32.61 -17.34
CA ASN A 48 9.70 32.98 -16.63
C ASN A 48 9.49 33.15 -15.12
N ASN A 49 8.34 32.71 -14.59
CA ASN A 49 8.00 32.89 -13.18
C ASN A 49 8.88 31.97 -12.31
N ASN A 50 9.46 32.52 -11.24
CA ASN A 50 10.34 31.79 -10.30
C ASN A 50 9.81 31.74 -8.87
N ALA A 51 8.64 32.33 -8.57
CA ALA A 51 8.09 32.39 -7.22
C ALA A 51 7.91 31.00 -6.59
N PHE A 52 7.63 29.98 -7.40
CA PHE A 52 7.48 28.60 -6.93
C PHE A 52 8.80 27.94 -6.48
N GLU A 53 9.96 28.49 -6.87
CA GLU A 53 11.27 27.92 -6.51
C GLU A 53 11.64 28.24 -5.05
N THR A 54 11.27 29.44 -4.59
CA THR A 54 11.50 29.94 -3.23
C THR A 54 10.34 29.63 -2.30
N PHE A 55 9.11 29.52 -2.82
CA PHE A 55 7.92 29.26 -2.02
C PHE A 55 7.92 27.85 -1.40
N LYS A 56 8.24 27.79 -0.10
CA LYS A 56 8.28 26.55 0.69
C LYS A 56 7.33 26.68 1.88
N PRO A 57 6.04 26.33 1.74
CA PRO A 57 5.10 26.44 2.84
C PRO A 57 5.52 25.51 3.98
N LYS A 58 5.58 26.05 5.20
CA LYS A 58 5.91 25.29 6.41
C LYS A 58 4.75 24.39 6.82
N LEU A 59 4.67 23.22 6.21
CA LEU A 59 3.63 22.23 6.50
C LEU A 59 4.15 21.22 7.53
N LYS A 60 3.61 21.28 8.75
CA LYS A 60 3.91 20.26 9.77
C LYS A 60 3.36 18.91 9.31
N THR A 61 4.20 17.88 9.34
CA THR A 61 3.81 16.50 9.03
C THR A 61 4.43 15.56 10.06
N THR A 62 3.84 14.39 10.25
CA THR A 62 4.41 13.32 11.06
C THR A 62 4.69 12.09 10.20
N GLN A 63 5.60 11.23 10.66
CA GLN A 63 5.82 9.94 10.04
C GLN A 63 4.56 9.08 10.19
N LYS A 64 4.15 8.43 9.09
CA LYS A 64 3.01 7.52 9.11
C LYS A 64 3.39 6.25 9.85
N LYS A 65 2.56 5.82 10.81
CA LYS A 65 2.73 4.53 11.49
C LYS A 65 2.70 3.39 10.46
N VAL A 66 3.67 2.48 10.55
CA VAL A 66 3.71 1.29 9.71
C VAL A 66 2.69 0.29 10.27
N ILE A 67 1.71 -0.06 9.44
CA ILE A 67 0.70 -1.07 9.76
C ILE A 67 1.14 -2.39 9.13
N PHE A 68 1.27 -3.41 9.96
CA PHE A 68 1.63 -4.80 9.62
C PHE A 68 0.96 -5.74 10.62
N LEU A 69 0.91 -7.03 10.29
CA LEU A 69 0.40 -8.07 11.19
C LEU A 69 1.56 -8.76 11.90
N THR A 70 1.43 -8.98 13.20
CA THR A 70 2.34 -9.86 13.94
C THR A 70 2.15 -11.31 13.49
N TRP A 71 3.08 -12.20 13.86
CA TRP A 71 2.91 -13.63 13.62
C TRP A 71 1.63 -14.20 14.23
N GLU A 72 1.25 -13.74 15.43
CA GLU A 72 0.01 -14.14 16.10
C GLU A 72 -1.22 -13.72 15.29
N GLU A 73 -1.28 -12.47 14.84
CA GLU A 73 -2.40 -11.96 14.04
C GLU A 73 -2.48 -12.61 12.65
N LEU A 74 -1.32 -12.87 12.05
CA LEU A 74 -1.22 -13.58 10.78
C LEU A 74 -1.77 -15.00 10.89
N ASN A 75 -1.43 -15.72 11.98
CA ASN A 75 -1.95 -17.05 12.26
C ASN A 75 -3.46 -17.01 12.58
N LYS A 76 -3.93 -16.01 13.33
CA LYS A 76 -5.38 -15.79 13.55
C LYS A 76 -6.14 -15.69 12.24
N LEU A 77 -5.68 -14.88 11.27
CA LEU A 77 -6.32 -14.81 9.94
C LEU A 77 -6.27 -16.13 9.20
N ARG A 78 -5.12 -16.82 9.24
CA ARG A 78 -4.91 -18.10 8.55
C ARG A 78 -5.89 -19.16 9.02
N GLU A 79 -6.04 -19.28 10.33
CA GLU A 79 -6.80 -20.35 10.98
C GLU A 79 -8.27 -19.99 11.23
N TYR A 80 -8.66 -18.73 10.99
CA TYR A 80 -10.02 -18.28 11.22
C TYR A 80 -11.05 -19.15 10.47
N PRO A 81 -12.04 -19.75 11.16
CA PRO A 81 -13.08 -20.54 10.54
C PRO A 81 -14.10 -19.61 9.85
N ILE A 82 -13.88 -19.34 8.57
CA ILE A 82 -14.76 -18.47 7.77
C ILE A 82 -16.16 -19.11 7.65
N PRO A 83 -17.24 -18.40 8.05
CA PRO A 83 -18.61 -18.91 7.93
C PRO A 83 -19.00 -19.25 6.49
N GLU A 84 -19.87 -20.25 6.31
CA GLU A 84 -20.34 -20.69 4.99
C GLU A 84 -20.99 -19.55 4.19
N THR A 85 -21.71 -18.66 4.87
CA THR A 85 -22.32 -17.46 4.26
C THR A 85 -21.31 -16.45 3.73
N LYS A 86 -20.03 -16.56 4.13
CA LYS A 86 -18.94 -15.65 3.79
C LYS A 86 -17.75 -16.32 3.09
N LYS A 87 -17.95 -17.46 2.43
CA LYS A 87 -16.87 -18.20 1.73
C LYS A 87 -16.06 -17.40 0.73
N TYR A 88 -16.61 -16.32 0.19
CA TYR A 88 -15.87 -15.40 -0.68
C TYR A 88 -14.64 -14.75 -0.01
N LEU A 89 -14.57 -14.74 1.34
CA LEU A 89 -13.41 -14.26 2.09
C LEU A 89 -12.21 -15.22 2.02
N GLU A 90 -12.41 -16.51 1.71
CA GLU A 90 -11.30 -17.48 1.66
C GLU A 90 -10.27 -17.12 0.60
N ARG A 91 -10.71 -16.75 -0.61
CA ARG A 91 -9.80 -16.28 -1.67
C ARG A 91 -9.03 -15.02 -1.26
N VAL A 92 -9.65 -14.14 -0.47
CA VAL A 92 -9.00 -12.92 0.01
C VAL A 92 -7.96 -13.24 1.07
N ARG A 93 -8.29 -14.15 2.01
CA ARG A 93 -7.33 -14.70 2.97
C ARG A 93 -6.12 -15.29 2.25
N ASP A 94 -6.35 -16.18 1.30
CA ASP A 94 -5.27 -16.94 0.67
C ASP A 94 -4.36 -16.02 -0.16
N VAL A 95 -4.93 -15.10 -0.95
CA VAL A 95 -4.14 -14.12 -1.71
C VAL A 95 -3.39 -13.14 -0.79
N PHE A 96 -4.00 -12.70 0.30
CA PHE A 96 -3.35 -11.80 1.25
C PHE A 96 -2.20 -12.50 2.00
N LEU A 97 -2.42 -13.73 2.48
CA LEU A 97 -1.39 -14.55 3.09
C LEU A 97 -0.25 -14.83 2.11
N PHE A 98 -0.55 -15.09 0.85
CA PHE A 98 0.46 -15.23 -0.18
C PHE A 98 1.35 -13.97 -0.30
N CYS A 99 0.76 -12.78 -0.25
CA CYS A 99 1.53 -11.53 -0.17
C CYS A 99 2.38 -11.44 1.11
N CYS A 100 1.86 -11.88 2.25
CA CYS A 100 2.59 -11.91 3.52
C CYS A 100 3.78 -12.88 3.53
N PHE A 101 3.73 -13.95 2.72
CA PHE A 101 4.76 -14.98 2.68
C PHE A 101 5.77 -14.81 1.54
N THR A 102 5.42 -14.06 0.49
CA THR A 102 6.30 -13.82 -0.67
C THR A 102 6.85 -12.39 -0.73
N GLY A 103 6.24 -11.46 0.00
CA GLY A 103 6.59 -10.03 -0.07
C GLY A 103 6.18 -9.35 -1.37
N LEU A 104 5.51 -10.03 -2.30
CA LEU A 104 5.04 -9.45 -3.55
C LEU A 104 3.98 -8.36 -3.30
N ARG A 105 3.95 -7.35 -4.17
CA ARG A 105 2.88 -6.35 -4.14
C ARG A 105 1.63 -6.95 -4.78
N TYR A 106 0.46 -6.43 -4.37
CA TYR A 106 -0.82 -6.82 -4.97
C TYR A 106 -0.81 -6.81 -6.50
N SER A 107 -0.22 -5.77 -7.12
CA SER A 107 -0.16 -5.66 -8.58
C SER A 107 0.66 -6.79 -9.22
N ASP A 108 1.70 -7.23 -8.55
CA ASP A 108 2.57 -8.30 -9.04
C ASP A 108 1.82 -9.65 -8.91
N VAL A 109 1.20 -9.90 -7.75
CA VAL A 109 0.36 -11.10 -7.53
C VAL A 109 -0.86 -11.13 -8.47
N PHE A 110 -1.48 -9.98 -8.75
CA PHE A 110 -2.62 -9.87 -9.67
C PHE A 110 -2.27 -10.26 -11.11
N ASN A 111 -1.02 -10.02 -11.52
CA ASN A 111 -0.53 -10.32 -12.87
C ASN A 111 0.27 -11.62 -12.94
N LEU A 112 0.45 -12.33 -11.82
CA LEU A 112 1.22 -13.56 -11.75
C LEU A 112 0.56 -14.67 -12.57
N LYS A 113 1.32 -15.22 -13.52
CA LYS A 113 0.90 -16.30 -14.42
C LYS A 113 1.52 -17.63 -14.06
N ARG A 114 0.91 -18.71 -14.54
CA ARG A 114 1.42 -20.08 -14.30
C ARG A 114 2.82 -20.26 -14.85
N SER A 115 3.15 -19.59 -15.96
CA SER A 115 4.49 -19.55 -16.53
C SER A 115 5.58 -19.02 -15.59
N ASP A 116 5.20 -18.18 -14.63
CA ASP A 116 6.11 -17.46 -13.73
C ASP A 116 6.46 -18.32 -12.50
N VAL A 117 5.66 -19.35 -12.23
CA VAL A 117 5.87 -20.29 -11.12
C VAL A 117 6.72 -21.45 -11.62
N LYS A 118 7.93 -21.57 -11.09
CA LYS A 118 8.87 -22.64 -11.38
C LYS A 118 8.91 -23.65 -10.24
N THR A 119 9.69 -24.71 -10.41
CA THR A 119 9.93 -25.68 -9.35
C THR A 119 10.69 -25.03 -8.20
N GLY A 120 9.97 -24.66 -7.14
CA GLY A 120 10.55 -24.15 -5.90
C GLY A 120 10.61 -22.63 -5.76
N HIS A 121 10.42 -21.86 -6.84
CA HIS A 121 10.51 -20.40 -6.82
C HIS A 121 9.55 -19.74 -7.83
N ILE A 122 9.41 -18.42 -7.73
CA ILE A 122 8.69 -17.59 -8.68
C ILE A 122 9.68 -16.64 -9.35
N GLU A 123 9.60 -16.53 -10.68
CA GLU A 123 10.34 -15.54 -11.47
C GLU A 123 9.36 -14.48 -11.97
N VAL A 124 9.49 -13.23 -11.51
CA VAL A 124 8.60 -12.13 -11.94
C VAL A 124 9.38 -10.92 -12.37
N THR A 125 8.87 -10.21 -13.38
CA THR A 125 9.23 -8.82 -13.60
C THR A 125 8.19 -7.93 -12.94
N THR A 126 8.60 -7.15 -11.95
CA THR A 126 7.67 -6.35 -11.15
C THR A 126 7.02 -5.24 -11.98
N VAL A 127 5.72 -5.02 -11.77
CA VAL A 127 4.93 -4.09 -12.60
C VAL A 127 5.38 -2.65 -12.40
N LYS A 128 5.77 -2.29 -11.16
CA LYS A 128 6.04 -0.89 -10.79
C LYS A 128 7.44 -0.43 -11.18
N THR A 129 8.43 -1.29 -11.05
CA THR A 129 9.85 -0.92 -11.19
C THR A 129 10.55 -1.65 -12.33
N ALA A 130 9.89 -2.62 -12.96
CA ALA A 130 10.46 -3.46 -14.02
C ALA A 130 11.71 -4.27 -13.60
N ASP A 131 11.86 -4.48 -12.28
CA ASP A 131 12.93 -5.33 -11.74
C ASP A 131 12.56 -6.81 -11.92
N SER A 132 13.51 -7.61 -12.39
CA SER A 132 13.41 -9.08 -12.41
C SER A 132 13.78 -9.64 -11.04
N LEU A 133 12.84 -10.35 -10.42
CA LEU A 133 12.98 -10.95 -9.09
C LEU A 133 12.81 -12.47 -9.16
N ILE A 134 13.63 -13.17 -8.37
CA ILE A 134 13.48 -14.60 -8.08
C ILE A 134 13.08 -14.71 -6.61
N ILE A 135 11.95 -15.36 -6.34
CA ILE A 135 11.38 -15.49 -4.99
C ILE A 135 11.23 -16.96 -4.65
N GLU A 136 12.03 -17.43 -3.71
CA GLU A 136 11.93 -18.79 -3.17
C GLU A 136 10.59 -19.01 -2.46
N LEU A 137 9.95 -20.13 -2.77
CA LEU A 137 8.66 -20.50 -2.21
C LEU A 137 8.84 -21.25 -0.87
N ASN A 138 8.35 -20.66 0.21
CA ASN A 138 8.19 -21.36 1.49
C ASN A 138 6.95 -22.27 1.49
N ASN A 139 6.86 -23.15 2.49
CA ASN A 139 5.77 -24.13 2.62
C ASN A 139 4.38 -23.50 2.61
N HIS A 140 4.20 -22.30 3.18
CA HIS A 140 2.92 -21.61 3.19
C HIS A 140 2.52 -21.11 1.81
N SER A 141 3.45 -20.47 1.09
CA SER A 141 3.22 -20.00 -0.28
C SER A 141 2.97 -21.17 -1.24
N LYS A 142 3.72 -22.28 -1.11
CA LYS A 142 3.50 -23.52 -1.89
C LYS A 142 2.12 -24.09 -1.66
N ALA A 143 1.69 -24.25 -0.40
CA ALA A 143 0.38 -24.79 -0.08
C ALA A 143 -0.78 -23.97 -0.68
N ILE A 144 -0.64 -22.64 -0.74
CA ILE A 144 -1.63 -21.76 -1.38
C ILE A 144 -1.63 -21.99 -2.90
N LEU A 145 -0.46 -22.08 -3.54
CA LEU A 145 -0.36 -22.37 -4.98
C LEU A 145 -0.97 -23.73 -5.30
N ASP A 146 -0.64 -24.74 -4.52
CA ASP A 146 -1.13 -26.12 -4.69
C ASP A 146 -2.65 -26.21 -4.56
N LYS A 147 -3.26 -25.43 -3.65
CA LYS A 147 -4.73 -25.34 -3.51
C LYS A 147 -5.43 -24.89 -4.79
N TYR A 148 -4.78 -24.04 -5.59
CA TYR A 148 -5.35 -23.44 -6.80
C TYR A 148 -4.79 -24.02 -8.10
N LYS A 149 -3.89 -25.00 -8.03
CA LYS A 149 -3.14 -25.51 -9.19
C LYS A 149 -4.02 -26.08 -10.30
N ASP A 150 -5.14 -26.70 -9.96
CA ASP A 150 -6.03 -27.36 -10.94
C ASP A 150 -7.23 -26.48 -11.35
N ILE A 151 -7.30 -25.24 -10.85
CA ILE A 151 -8.41 -24.31 -11.11
C ILE A 151 -8.00 -23.33 -12.23
N PRO A 152 -8.66 -23.35 -13.40
CA PRO A 152 -8.36 -22.40 -14.46
C PRO A 152 -8.87 -21.00 -14.10
N PHE A 153 -8.02 -19.99 -14.27
CA PHE A 153 -8.38 -18.58 -14.15
C PHE A 153 -8.12 -17.86 -15.47
N ALA A 154 -8.87 -16.78 -15.72
CA ALA A 154 -8.70 -15.96 -16.92
C ALA A 154 -7.25 -15.43 -17.03
N ASN A 155 -6.74 -15.35 -18.26
CA ASN A 155 -5.38 -14.89 -18.58
C ASN A 155 -4.26 -15.72 -17.94
N ASP A 156 -4.50 -17.02 -17.70
CA ASP A 156 -3.51 -17.96 -17.16
C ASP A 156 -2.98 -17.56 -15.77
N LYS A 157 -3.81 -16.88 -14.99
CA LYS A 157 -3.45 -16.46 -13.63
C LYS A 157 -3.32 -17.66 -12.70
N VAL A 158 -2.48 -17.49 -11.68
CA VAL A 158 -2.19 -18.52 -10.68
C VAL A 158 -3.16 -18.50 -9.51
N LEU A 159 -3.66 -17.31 -9.15
CA LEU A 159 -4.47 -17.10 -7.95
C LEU A 159 -5.77 -16.35 -8.28
N PRO A 160 -6.85 -16.54 -7.48
CA PRO A 160 -8.16 -15.91 -7.67
C PRO A 160 -8.15 -14.43 -7.21
N VAL A 161 -7.27 -13.61 -7.78
CA VAL A 161 -7.11 -12.21 -7.37
C VAL A 161 -8.24 -11.34 -7.93
N ILE A 162 -9.05 -10.75 -7.04
CA ILE A 162 -10.11 -9.79 -7.39
C ILE A 162 -9.58 -8.35 -7.38
N THR A 163 -10.43 -7.37 -7.71
CA THR A 163 -10.04 -5.94 -7.76
C THR A 163 -9.49 -5.46 -6.41
N ASN A 164 -8.52 -4.54 -6.44
CA ASN A 164 -7.84 -4.08 -5.22
C ASN A 164 -8.81 -3.47 -4.21
N GLN A 165 -9.83 -2.75 -4.70
CA GLN A 165 -10.86 -2.16 -3.84
C GLN A 165 -11.62 -3.24 -3.07
N LYS A 166 -12.13 -4.28 -3.76
CA LYS A 166 -12.85 -5.38 -3.11
C LYS A 166 -11.94 -6.24 -2.24
N MET A 167 -10.68 -6.45 -2.63
CA MET A 167 -9.69 -7.08 -1.77
C MET A 167 -9.55 -6.33 -0.45
N ASN A 168 -9.44 -5.00 -0.47
CA ASN A 168 -9.31 -4.21 0.75
C ASN A 168 -10.58 -4.27 1.60
N ASP A 169 -11.77 -4.12 1.00
CA ASP A 169 -13.04 -4.17 1.73
C ASP A 169 -13.20 -5.51 2.45
N TYR A 170 -13.01 -6.62 1.73
CA TYR A 170 -13.13 -7.97 2.26
C TYR A 170 -12.02 -8.36 3.23
N LEU A 171 -10.81 -7.82 3.06
CA LEU A 171 -9.73 -8.04 4.03
C LEU A 171 -10.06 -7.38 5.38
N LYS A 172 -10.66 -6.19 5.36
CA LYS A 172 -11.10 -5.52 6.59
C LYS A 172 -12.22 -6.31 7.28
N GLU A 173 -13.18 -6.80 6.51
CA GLU A 173 -14.25 -7.65 7.02
C GLU A 173 -13.71 -8.95 7.64
N LEU A 174 -12.81 -9.64 6.95
CA LEU A 174 -12.19 -10.86 7.48
C LEU A 174 -11.38 -10.59 8.75
N ALA A 175 -10.65 -9.49 8.80
CA ALA A 175 -9.84 -9.13 9.96
C ALA A 175 -10.68 -8.65 11.15
N GLU A 176 -11.83 -8.02 10.90
CA GLU A 176 -12.82 -7.71 11.93
C GLU A 176 -13.39 -8.99 12.53
N LEU A 177 -13.77 -9.95 11.69
CA LEU A 177 -14.24 -11.27 12.09
C LEU A 177 -13.19 -12.07 12.89
N ALA A 178 -11.91 -11.93 12.54
CA ALA A 178 -10.78 -12.54 13.23
C ALA A 178 -10.28 -11.72 14.45
N GLU A 179 -11.02 -10.69 14.85
CA GLU A 179 -10.76 -9.86 16.03
C GLU A 179 -9.38 -9.17 16.04
N ILE A 180 -8.90 -8.73 14.88
CA ILE A 180 -7.68 -7.91 14.77
C ILE A 180 -8.02 -6.44 15.09
N ASN A 181 -8.33 -6.22 16.36
CA ASN A 181 -8.96 -4.99 16.86
C ASN A 181 -8.03 -4.12 17.72
N GLU A 182 -6.72 -4.39 17.73
CA GLU A 182 -5.73 -3.59 18.47
C GLU A 182 -5.90 -2.09 18.14
N PRO A 183 -6.04 -1.19 19.14
CA PRO A 183 -6.23 0.23 18.89
C PRO A 183 -4.96 0.86 18.32
N VAL A 184 -5.07 1.42 17.12
CA VAL A 184 -3.98 2.11 16.44
C VAL A 184 -4.24 3.61 16.44
N ARG A 185 -3.36 4.37 17.09
CA ARG A 185 -3.33 5.84 17.00
C ARG A 185 -2.59 6.29 15.75
N GLU A 186 -3.27 7.01 14.86
CA GLU A 186 -2.68 7.77 13.76
C GLU A 186 -2.74 9.27 14.07
N THR A 187 -1.58 9.93 14.02
CA THR A 187 -1.48 11.40 14.12
C THR A 187 -1.35 12.00 12.72
N TYR A 188 -2.03 13.11 12.45
CA TYR A 188 -1.77 13.95 11.29
C TYR A 188 -2.05 15.41 11.59
N TYR A 189 -1.70 16.29 10.66
CA TYR A 189 -1.89 17.73 10.83
C TYR A 189 -2.79 18.30 9.72
N LYS A 190 -3.63 19.25 10.10
CA LYS A 190 -4.37 20.17 9.21
C LYS A 190 -4.03 21.59 9.63
N GLY A 191 -3.30 22.32 8.78
CA GLY A 191 -2.71 23.59 9.19
C GLY A 191 -1.78 23.40 10.40
N ASN A 192 -2.08 24.11 11.49
CA ASN A 192 -1.36 23.99 12.76
C ASN A 192 -2.00 23.02 13.75
N GLU A 193 -3.20 22.52 13.46
CA GLU A 193 -3.92 21.61 14.32
C GLU A 193 -3.35 20.20 14.21
N ARG A 194 -3.01 19.62 15.37
CA ARG A 194 -2.65 18.20 15.49
C ARG A 194 -3.93 17.40 15.74
N ILE A 195 -4.19 16.43 14.89
CA ILE A 195 -5.34 15.54 14.99
C ILE A 195 -4.82 14.12 15.24
N ASP A 196 -5.25 13.54 16.36
CA ASP A 196 -4.97 12.15 16.73
C ASP A 196 -6.27 11.34 16.58
N VAL A 197 -6.25 10.29 15.78
CA VAL A 197 -7.40 9.39 15.57
C VAL A 197 -6.99 7.99 16.03
N VAL A 198 -7.82 7.38 16.86
CA VAL A 198 -7.66 5.98 17.26
C VAL A 198 -8.67 5.15 16.49
N THR A 199 -8.19 4.14 15.78
CA THR A 199 -9.03 3.20 15.03
C THR A 199 -8.59 1.77 15.30
N PRO A 200 -9.49 0.79 15.27
CA PRO A 200 -9.10 -0.60 15.38
C PRO A 200 -8.32 -1.03 14.14
N LYS A 201 -7.28 -1.84 14.35
CA LYS A 201 -6.27 -2.19 13.33
C LYS A 201 -6.85 -2.75 12.04
N TYR A 202 -7.92 -3.56 12.09
CA TYR A 202 -8.58 -4.10 10.91
C TYR A 202 -8.96 -3.01 9.89
N THR A 203 -9.41 -1.83 10.34
CA THR A 203 -9.84 -0.73 9.46
C THR A 203 -8.70 -0.14 8.62
N LEU A 204 -7.47 -0.31 9.09
CA LEU A 204 -6.24 0.17 8.46
C LEU A 204 -5.60 -0.88 7.54
N LEU A 205 -6.16 -2.10 7.49
CA LEU A 205 -5.66 -3.14 6.61
C LEU A 205 -5.99 -2.84 5.15
N GLY A 206 -5.05 -3.26 4.31
CA GLY A 206 -5.16 -3.22 2.87
C GLY A 206 -4.09 -4.10 2.26
N THR A 207 -4.13 -4.33 0.96
CA THR A 207 -3.25 -5.30 0.30
C THR A 207 -1.76 -5.02 0.47
N HIS A 208 -1.35 -3.76 0.56
CA HIS A 208 0.05 -3.39 0.82
C HIS A 208 0.52 -3.76 2.25
N VAL A 209 -0.40 -4.02 3.19
CA VAL A 209 -0.03 -4.55 4.50
C VAL A 209 0.63 -5.91 4.35
N GLY A 210 0.28 -6.72 3.36
CA GLY A 210 0.91 -8.03 3.14
C GLY A 210 2.42 -7.94 2.95
N ARG A 211 2.88 -7.08 2.03
CA ARG A 211 4.33 -6.83 1.86
C ARG A 211 4.99 -6.27 3.12
N ARG A 212 4.30 -5.39 3.87
CA ARG A 212 4.84 -4.84 5.12
C ARG A 212 4.99 -5.90 6.20
N THR A 213 4.00 -6.78 6.33
CA THR A 213 4.04 -7.95 7.21
C THR A 213 5.22 -8.84 6.88
N PHE A 214 5.45 -9.15 5.59
CA PHE A 214 6.64 -9.91 5.17
C PHE A 214 7.94 -9.25 5.66
N ILE A 215 8.12 -7.96 5.33
CA ILE A 215 9.34 -7.21 5.66
C ILE A 215 9.55 -7.14 7.18
N CYS A 216 8.52 -6.72 7.93
CA CYS A 216 8.61 -6.57 9.37
C CYS A 216 8.88 -7.90 10.07
N ASN A 217 8.20 -8.99 9.67
CA ASN A 217 8.43 -10.30 10.25
C ASN A 217 9.82 -10.85 9.91
N ALA A 218 10.31 -10.65 8.68
CA ALA A 218 11.66 -11.04 8.29
C ALA A 218 12.72 -10.31 9.12
N LEU A 219 12.57 -8.99 9.30
CA LEU A 219 13.46 -8.19 10.15
C LEU A 219 13.40 -8.64 11.62
N SER A 220 12.21 -8.95 12.14
CA SER A 220 12.04 -9.49 13.51
C SER A 220 12.69 -10.86 13.70
N LEU A 221 12.84 -11.65 12.62
CA LEU A 221 13.57 -12.92 12.61
C LEU A 221 15.10 -12.74 12.43
N GLY A 222 15.59 -11.50 12.40
CA GLY A 222 17.02 -11.19 12.26
C GLY A 222 17.55 -11.26 10.84
N ILE A 223 16.68 -11.37 9.83
CA ILE A 223 17.11 -11.35 8.43
C ILE A 223 17.60 -9.93 8.10
N PRO A 224 18.82 -9.76 7.55
CA PRO A 224 19.36 -8.45 7.24
C PRO A 224 18.48 -7.66 6.29
N ALA A 225 18.33 -6.35 6.53
CA ALA A 225 17.47 -5.50 5.71
C ALA A 225 17.89 -5.48 4.23
N GLN A 226 19.17 -5.64 3.92
CA GLN A 226 19.70 -5.73 2.55
C GLN A 226 19.18 -6.95 1.77
N VAL A 227 18.77 -8.00 2.48
CA VAL A 227 18.21 -9.22 1.88
C VAL A 227 16.69 -9.07 1.64
N VAL A 228 16.03 -8.20 2.41
CA VAL A 228 14.57 -8.08 2.46
C VAL A 228 14.04 -6.86 1.69
N MET A 229 14.83 -5.80 1.57
CA MET A 229 14.44 -4.51 0.94
C MET A 229 14.71 -4.49 -0.56
#